data_AF-A0A7S2ZS46-F1
#
_entry.id   AF-A0A7S2ZS46-F1
#
_cell.length_a   1.000
_cell.length_b   1.000
_cell.length_c   1.000
_cell.angle_alpha   90.00
_cell.angle_beta   90.00
_cell.angle_gamma   90.00
#
_symmetry.space_group_name_H-M   'P 1'
#
loop_
_entity.id
_entity.type
_entity.pdbx_description
1 polymer ?
#
loop_
_entity_poly.entity_id
_entity_poly.type
_entity_poly.pdbx_seq_one_letter_code
_entity_poly.pdbx_strand_id
1 'polypeptide(L)'
;MFFTSAIDGDLRPSFFEMYAQEKLILALRPAVSFALEVLAVRQPLFFKLIPYSDECFLLLHFSLEWNSLVRSNGSISEAFYSLRRVSAKSGFEANSELAALPRKSIASSLLCNVLIPYLKSKLDELFERVSGGNAARLLQGLTSNVERDEQHPRARLKSVLMRLFPFLSSAFDLLHLAYNLLYLFERIQYFSPLLHIQRLIVRRVSLQEMQVAMRQPGTRDLPKSKFWRILGSVLTGFKYGLIVGVFAFKAIEYYYRVEVRPCGFTRSRGARSVAASLTDQVLSLYLQNHSSRRSNAILKPPEPIGQAQSADAGLPRSKDDCPIFSRLSSSRLPLQLKLDYRLPQVLPT
;
A
#
# COMPACT_ATOMS: atom_id res chain seq x y z
N MET A 1 14.97 30.58 14.94
CA MET A 1 13.58 31.01 14.72
C MET A 1 12.86 29.87 14.02
N PHE A 2 11.99 29.09 14.69
CA PHE A 2 11.51 27.82 14.12
C PHE A 2 9.97 27.64 14.02
N PHE A 3 9.17 28.51 14.64
CA PHE A 3 7.71 28.33 14.71
C PHE A 3 6.86 29.59 14.42
N THR A 4 7.48 30.74 14.17
CA THR A 4 6.80 32.05 14.11
C THR A 4 7.25 32.85 12.88
N SER A 5 6.66 32.55 11.73
CA SER A 5 6.70 33.42 10.54
C SER A 5 5.35 33.47 9.79
N ALA A 6 4.25 33.11 10.46
CA ALA A 6 2.89 33.18 9.92
C ALA A 6 2.21 34.55 10.15
N ILE A 7 2.96 35.54 10.65
CA ILE A 7 2.48 36.87 11.05
C ILE A 7 3.36 37.94 10.41
N ASP A 8 4.69 37.80 10.52
CA ASP A 8 5.63 38.57 9.72
C ASP A 8 5.49 38.23 8.22
N GLY A 9 5.69 39.21 7.35
CA GLY A 9 5.41 39.12 5.90
C GLY A 9 6.33 38.21 5.08
N ASP A 10 6.98 37.21 5.68
CA ASP A 10 7.89 36.30 4.99
C ASP A 10 7.12 35.34 4.07
N LEU A 11 7.32 35.54 2.76
CA LEU A 11 6.71 34.73 1.69
C LEU A 11 7.34 33.33 1.57
N ARG A 12 8.45 33.04 2.25
CA ARG A 12 9.08 31.73 2.27
C ARG A 12 8.28 30.75 3.13
N PRO A 13 7.96 29.54 2.63
CA PRO A 13 7.25 28.54 3.43
C PRO A 13 8.18 27.85 4.43
N SER A 14 7.63 27.42 5.56
CA SER A 14 8.38 26.66 6.57
C SER A 14 8.74 25.26 6.07
N PHE A 15 9.85 24.69 6.56
CA PHE A 15 10.18 23.27 6.30
C PHE A 15 9.02 22.34 6.68
N PHE A 16 8.30 22.62 7.77
CA PHE A 16 7.16 21.80 8.20
C PHE A 16 5.95 21.94 7.27
N GLU A 17 5.70 23.12 6.70
CA GLU A 17 4.68 23.32 5.65
C GLU A 17 5.04 22.51 4.39
N MET A 18 6.30 22.63 3.95
CA MET A 18 6.83 21.95 2.76
C MET A 18 6.88 20.42 2.92
N TYR A 19 7.10 19.91 4.13
CA TYR A 19 7.07 18.49 4.45
C TYR A 19 5.62 17.95 4.55
N ALA A 20 4.72 18.69 5.19
CA ALA A 20 3.32 18.27 5.37
C ALA A 20 2.58 18.11 4.02
N GLN A 21 2.79 19.04 3.08
CA GLN A 21 2.21 18.94 1.72
C GLN A 21 2.70 17.71 0.94
N GLU A 22 3.93 17.25 1.16
CA GLU A 22 4.46 16.05 0.48
C GLU A 22 3.79 14.78 1.02
N LYS A 23 3.52 14.71 2.33
CA LYS A 23 2.89 13.52 2.93
C LYS A 23 1.39 13.41 2.61
N LEU A 24 0.73 14.52 2.27
CA LEU A 24 -0.69 14.53 1.89
C LEU A 24 -1.00 13.66 0.67
N ILE A 25 -0.19 13.69 -0.39
CA ILE A 25 -0.42 12.87 -1.59
C ILE A 25 -0.08 11.39 -1.36
N LEU A 26 0.92 11.09 -0.51
CA LEU A 26 1.29 9.72 -0.16
C LEU A 26 0.17 9.01 0.63
N ALA A 27 -0.63 9.75 1.40
CA ALA A 27 -1.80 9.20 2.10
C ALA A 27 -2.96 8.81 1.16
N LEU A 28 -3.03 9.39 -0.04
CA LEU A 28 -4.13 9.15 -0.99
C LEU A 28 -4.08 7.77 -1.67
N ARG A 29 -2.88 7.27 -2.05
CA ARG A 29 -2.75 5.97 -2.77
C ARG A 29 -3.46 4.80 -2.06
N PRO A 30 -3.20 4.48 -0.77
CA PRO A 30 -3.89 3.39 -0.09
C PRO A 30 -5.40 3.66 0.12
N ALA A 31 -5.80 4.92 0.28
CA ALA A 31 -7.22 5.27 0.40
C ALA A 31 -8.00 5.04 -0.90
N VAL A 32 -7.36 5.26 -2.07
CA VAL A 32 -7.94 4.99 -3.39
C VAL A 32 -8.03 3.48 -3.66
N SER A 33 -7.00 2.70 -3.32
CA SER A 33 -7.04 1.23 -3.41
C SER A 33 -8.19 0.66 -2.56
N PHE A 34 -8.28 1.05 -1.28
CA PHE A 34 -9.36 0.63 -0.39
C PHE A 34 -10.75 1.06 -0.90
N ALA A 35 -10.88 2.29 -1.43
CA ALA A 35 -12.14 2.75 -2.01
C ALA A 35 -12.56 1.92 -3.25
N LEU A 36 -11.61 1.51 -4.09
CA LEU A 36 -11.86 0.63 -5.24
C LEU A 36 -12.25 -0.79 -4.80
N GLU A 37 -11.60 -1.34 -3.77
CA GLU A 37 -11.93 -2.63 -3.17
C GLU A 37 -13.37 -2.65 -2.62
N VAL A 38 -13.72 -1.67 -1.77
CA VAL A 38 -15.07 -1.52 -1.20
C VAL A 38 -16.13 -1.27 -2.29
N LEU A 39 -15.78 -0.55 -3.36
CA LEU A 39 -16.70 -0.31 -4.48
C LEU A 39 -16.90 -1.57 -5.34
N ALA A 40 -15.87 -2.38 -5.54
CA ALA A 40 -15.97 -3.65 -6.27
C ALA A 40 -16.84 -4.70 -5.53
N VAL A 41 -16.83 -4.70 -4.19
CA VAL A 41 -17.76 -5.51 -3.39
C VAL A 41 -19.23 -5.08 -3.61
N ARG A 42 -19.48 -3.80 -3.87
CA ARG A 42 -20.84 -3.25 -4.06
C ARG A 42 -21.33 -3.27 -5.51
N GLN A 43 -20.43 -3.26 -6.49
CA GLN A 43 -20.76 -3.07 -7.90
C GLN A 43 -19.85 -3.92 -8.80
N PRO A 44 -20.38 -4.95 -9.50
CA PRO A 44 -19.55 -5.93 -10.22
C PRO A 44 -18.76 -5.33 -11.40
N LEU A 45 -19.15 -4.15 -11.89
CA LEU A 45 -18.41 -3.42 -12.92
C LEU A 45 -16.99 -3.05 -12.47
N PHE A 46 -16.79 -2.73 -11.18
CA PHE A 46 -15.51 -2.25 -10.65
C PHE A 46 -14.50 -3.36 -10.36
N PHE A 47 -14.92 -4.63 -10.38
CA PHE A 47 -14.01 -5.77 -10.27
C PHE A 47 -12.90 -5.73 -11.35
N LYS A 48 -13.23 -5.24 -12.55
CA LYS A 48 -12.27 -5.06 -13.66
C LYS A 48 -11.20 -3.99 -13.41
N LEU A 49 -11.39 -3.11 -12.42
CA LEU A 49 -10.47 -2.00 -12.12
C LEU A 49 -9.49 -2.34 -10.99
N ILE A 50 -9.72 -3.39 -10.18
CA ILE A 50 -8.83 -3.80 -9.09
C ILE A 50 -7.38 -4.05 -9.58
N PRO A 51 -7.14 -4.77 -10.70
CA PRO A 51 -5.78 -4.99 -11.22
C PRO A 51 -5.09 -3.72 -11.73
N TYR A 52 -5.85 -2.64 -11.93
CA TYR A 52 -5.39 -1.36 -12.47
C TYR A 52 -5.51 -0.23 -11.43
N SER A 53 -5.42 -0.55 -10.13
CA SER A 53 -5.64 0.41 -9.04
C SER A 53 -4.61 1.54 -9.02
N ASP A 54 -3.36 1.27 -9.40
CA ASP A 54 -2.31 2.29 -9.54
C ASP A 54 -2.55 3.21 -10.73
N GLU A 55 -3.05 2.67 -11.83
CA GLU A 55 -3.38 3.39 -13.07
C GLU A 55 -4.64 4.26 -12.83
N CYS A 56 -5.60 3.77 -12.04
CA CYS A 56 -6.73 4.56 -11.56
C CYS A 56 -6.28 5.70 -10.63
N PHE A 57 -5.36 5.44 -9.69
CA PHE A 57 -4.74 6.45 -8.83
C PHE A 57 -3.97 7.49 -9.65
N LEU A 58 -3.21 7.06 -10.67
CA LEU A 58 -2.48 7.93 -11.59
C LEU A 58 -3.42 8.90 -12.32
N LEU A 59 -4.49 8.39 -12.92
CA LEU A 59 -5.50 9.21 -13.64
C LEU A 59 -6.22 10.19 -12.70
N LEU A 60 -6.54 9.76 -11.48
CA LEU A 60 -7.17 10.59 -10.46
C LEU A 60 -6.23 11.73 -10.02
N HIS A 61 -4.98 11.40 -9.66
CA HIS A 61 -3.95 12.36 -9.26
C HIS A 61 -3.67 13.36 -10.39
N PHE A 62 -3.47 12.88 -11.62
CA PHE A 62 -3.26 13.72 -12.81
C PHE A 62 -4.41 14.72 -13.02
N SER A 63 -5.66 14.27 -12.91
CA SER A 63 -6.85 15.11 -13.13
C SER A 63 -6.97 16.22 -12.07
N LEU A 64 -6.73 15.87 -10.80
CA LEU A 64 -6.72 16.81 -9.69
C LEU A 64 -5.57 17.83 -9.79
N GLU A 65 -4.38 17.36 -10.17
CA GLU A 65 -3.17 18.18 -10.30
C GLU A 65 -3.27 19.17 -11.48
N TRP A 66 -3.83 18.73 -12.61
CA TRP A 66 -4.17 19.60 -13.73
C TRP A 66 -5.14 20.72 -13.32
N ASN A 67 -6.20 20.38 -12.57
CA ASN A 67 -7.17 21.37 -12.06
C ASN A 67 -6.50 22.39 -11.13
N SER A 68 -5.63 21.91 -10.22
CA SER A 68 -4.95 22.75 -9.23
C SER A 68 -3.90 23.66 -9.87
N LEU A 69 -3.06 23.16 -10.77
CA LEU A 69 -2.03 23.98 -11.44
C LEU A 69 -2.65 25.09 -12.30
N VAL A 70 -3.75 24.81 -13.01
CA VAL A 70 -4.46 25.80 -13.85
C VAL A 70 -5.15 26.87 -13.00
N ARG A 71 -5.87 26.48 -11.93
CA ARG A 71 -6.67 27.39 -11.10
C ARG A 71 -5.86 28.11 -10.01
N SER A 72 -4.92 27.43 -9.36
CA SER A 72 -4.26 27.87 -8.13
C SER A 72 -2.75 28.15 -8.26
N ASN A 73 -2.12 27.93 -9.42
CA ASN A 73 -0.66 28.07 -9.62
C ASN A 73 0.20 27.10 -8.78
N GLY A 74 -0.38 26.05 -8.21
CA GLY A 74 0.33 25.10 -7.37
C GLY A 74 -0.28 23.70 -7.45
N SER A 75 0.47 22.72 -6.96
CA SER A 75 -0.03 21.34 -6.83
C SER A 75 -1.28 21.27 -5.94
N ILE A 76 -1.95 20.11 -5.94
CA ILE A 76 -3.09 19.82 -5.05
C ILE A 76 -2.74 20.17 -3.59
N SER A 77 -1.57 19.73 -3.14
CA SER A 77 -1.09 19.91 -1.78
C SER A 77 -0.67 21.34 -1.50
N GLU A 78 0.08 21.98 -2.40
CA GLU A 78 0.45 23.41 -2.27
C GLU A 78 -0.80 24.27 -2.12
N ALA A 79 -1.81 24.05 -2.98
CA ALA A 79 -3.08 24.76 -2.94
C ALA A 79 -3.99 24.38 -1.75
N PHE A 80 -3.61 23.41 -0.91
CA PHE A 80 -4.27 23.12 0.37
C PHE A 80 -3.55 23.85 1.53
N TYR A 81 -2.22 23.97 1.48
CA TYR A 81 -1.41 24.72 2.45
C TYR A 81 -1.27 26.22 2.10
N SER A 82 -2.11 26.76 1.22
CA SER A 82 -2.06 28.16 0.74
C SER A 82 -0.70 28.58 0.14
N LEU A 83 -0.03 27.65 -0.54
CA LEU A 83 1.23 27.85 -1.25
C LEU A 83 1.00 27.90 -2.78
N ARG A 84 1.87 28.62 -3.50
CA ARG A 84 1.89 28.68 -4.97
C ARG A 84 3.30 28.58 -5.55
N ARG A 85 3.43 28.06 -6.77
CA ARG A 85 4.68 28.07 -7.53
C ARG A 85 4.90 29.44 -8.17
N VAL A 86 6.15 29.85 -8.24
CA VAL A 86 6.62 31.05 -8.93
C VAL A 86 7.94 30.71 -9.64
N SER A 87 8.28 31.44 -10.71
CA SER A 87 9.57 31.29 -11.38
C SER A 87 10.72 31.67 -10.45
N ALA A 88 11.78 30.87 -10.38
CA ALA A 88 12.94 31.20 -9.55
C ALA A 88 13.59 32.56 -9.94
N LYS A 89 13.41 33.00 -11.19
CA LYS A 89 13.91 34.30 -11.68
C LYS A 89 13.33 35.52 -10.95
N SER A 90 12.17 35.40 -10.30
CA SER A 90 11.53 36.48 -9.55
C SER A 90 11.72 36.37 -8.04
N GLY A 91 12.42 35.34 -7.55
CA GLY A 91 12.62 35.10 -6.12
C GLY A 91 11.33 34.95 -5.31
N PHE A 92 11.43 35.14 -3.99
CA PHE A 92 10.28 35.14 -3.08
C PHE A 92 9.54 36.48 -3.09
N GLU A 93 10.27 37.60 -3.05
CA GLU A 93 9.74 38.95 -2.77
C GLU A 93 9.02 39.65 -3.92
N ALA A 94 9.12 39.16 -5.16
CA ALA A 94 8.52 39.90 -6.29
C ALA A 94 7.00 40.06 -6.11
N ASN A 95 6.53 41.30 -6.15
CA ASN A 95 5.12 41.68 -6.26
C ASN A 95 4.56 41.38 -7.67
N SER A 96 4.81 40.17 -8.16
CA SER A 96 4.16 39.55 -9.32
C SER A 96 2.74 39.15 -8.93
N GLU A 97 1.90 40.16 -8.77
CA GLU A 97 0.45 40.03 -8.63
C GLU A 97 -0.10 39.19 -9.79
N LEU A 98 -0.72 38.05 -9.45
CA LEU A 98 -1.44 37.13 -10.34
C LEU A 98 -0.66 36.53 -11.55
N ALA A 99 0.63 36.86 -11.72
CA ALA A 99 1.45 36.40 -12.85
C ALA A 99 1.36 34.87 -13.04
N ALA A 100 0.92 34.46 -14.23
CA ALA A 100 0.62 33.06 -14.52
C ALA A 100 1.88 32.26 -14.86
N LEU A 101 1.96 31.02 -14.36
CA LEU A 101 2.97 30.09 -14.86
C LEU A 101 2.75 29.84 -16.36
N PRO A 102 3.82 29.86 -17.18
CA PRO A 102 3.69 29.54 -18.59
C PRO A 102 3.28 28.07 -18.75
N ARG A 103 2.47 27.76 -19.77
CA ARG A 103 1.93 26.40 -20.00
C ARG A 103 3.01 25.30 -20.03
N LYS A 104 4.25 25.62 -20.45
CA LYS A 104 5.41 24.71 -20.39
C LYS A 104 5.80 24.31 -18.96
N SER A 105 5.81 25.26 -18.01
CA SER A 105 6.09 25.00 -16.59
C SER A 105 4.94 24.28 -15.87
N ILE A 106 3.70 24.45 -16.35
CA ILE A 106 2.55 23.65 -15.90
C ILE A 106 2.72 22.19 -16.35
N ALA A 107 3.08 21.96 -17.61
CA ALA A 107 3.34 20.61 -18.13
C ALA A 107 4.52 19.92 -17.43
N SER A 108 5.63 20.63 -17.17
CA SER A 108 6.75 20.08 -16.40
C SER A 108 6.37 19.81 -14.94
N SER A 109 5.57 20.68 -14.32
CA SER A 109 5.07 20.53 -12.95
C SER A 109 4.27 19.25 -12.79
N LEU A 110 3.32 19.04 -13.70
CA LEU A 110 2.46 17.87 -13.77
C LEU A 110 3.27 16.59 -14.00
N LEU A 111 4.18 16.60 -14.98
CA LEU A 111 5.01 15.43 -15.31
C LEU A 111 5.94 15.07 -14.13
N CYS A 112 6.57 16.05 -13.48
CA CYS A 112 7.46 15.78 -12.36
C CYS A 112 6.72 15.34 -11.09
N ASN A 113 5.54 15.90 -10.80
CA ASN A 113 4.79 15.56 -9.57
C ASN A 113 3.96 14.27 -9.71
N VAL A 114 3.58 13.89 -10.93
CA VAL A 114 2.69 12.74 -11.18
C VAL A 114 3.42 11.57 -11.85
N LEU A 115 4.14 11.80 -12.95
CA LEU A 115 4.73 10.71 -13.75
C LEU A 115 6.01 10.14 -13.12
N ILE A 116 6.88 10.98 -12.55
CA ILE A 116 8.14 10.50 -11.92
C ILE A 116 7.88 9.55 -10.73
N PRO A 117 7.05 9.89 -9.72
CA PRO A 117 6.80 8.97 -8.61
C PRO A 117 6.04 7.71 -9.05
N TYR A 118 5.13 7.81 -10.02
CA TYR A 118 4.49 6.64 -10.62
C TYR A 118 5.51 5.72 -11.30
N LEU A 119 6.37 6.27 -12.16
CA LEU A 119 7.43 5.53 -12.84
C LEU A 119 8.40 4.88 -11.84
N LYS A 120 8.81 5.60 -10.78
CA LYS A 120 9.61 5.01 -9.68
C LYS A 120 8.88 3.81 -9.08
N SER A 121 7.61 3.95 -8.71
CA SER A 121 6.84 2.86 -8.09
C SER A 121 6.64 1.64 -9.00
N LYS A 122 6.50 1.83 -10.32
CA LYS A 122 6.46 0.72 -11.29
C LYS A 122 7.84 0.08 -11.51
N LEU A 123 8.94 0.82 -11.42
CA LEU A 123 10.28 0.24 -11.40
C LEU A 123 10.55 -0.54 -10.11
N ASP A 124 10.15 -0.01 -8.95
CA ASP A 124 10.24 -0.71 -7.66
C ASP A 124 9.43 -2.04 -7.72
N GLU A 125 8.17 -2.01 -8.20
CA GLU A 125 7.31 -3.20 -8.41
C GLU A 125 7.93 -4.24 -9.35
N LEU A 126 8.47 -3.81 -10.49
CA LEU A 126 9.15 -4.69 -11.46
C LEU A 126 10.45 -5.28 -10.87
N PHE A 127 11.20 -4.49 -10.10
CA PHE A 127 12.41 -4.94 -9.44
C PHE A 127 12.12 -6.02 -8.39
N GLU A 128 11.10 -5.83 -7.54
CA GLU A 128 10.67 -6.83 -6.56
C GLU A 128 10.25 -8.14 -7.24
N ARG A 129 9.36 -8.06 -8.25
CA ARG A 129 8.87 -9.22 -9.02
C ARG A 129 10.00 -10.04 -9.63
N VAL A 130 10.91 -9.39 -10.35
CA VAL A 130 11.95 -10.07 -11.13
C VAL A 130 13.16 -10.45 -10.25
N SER A 131 13.31 -9.85 -9.07
CA SER A 131 14.32 -10.23 -8.08
C SER A 131 13.85 -11.27 -7.05
N GLY A 132 12.57 -11.65 -7.03
CA GLY A 132 11.98 -12.49 -5.98
C GLY A 132 11.94 -11.83 -4.59
N GLY A 133 12.04 -10.50 -4.54
CA GLY A 133 12.22 -9.74 -3.30
C GLY A 133 13.55 -10.01 -2.56
N ASN A 134 13.69 -9.39 -1.39
CA ASN A 134 14.92 -9.45 -0.59
C ASN A 134 15.20 -10.86 -0.03
N ALA A 135 14.16 -11.63 0.26
CA ALA A 135 14.29 -13.00 0.76
C ALA A 135 14.92 -13.95 -0.28
N ALA A 136 14.49 -13.85 -1.55
CA ALA A 136 15.08 -14.65 -2.62
C ALA A 136 16.56 -14.28 -2.86
N ARG A 137 16.94 -12.99 -2.78
CA ARG A 137 18.35 -12.58 -2.87
C ARG A 137 19.22 -13.20 -1.77
N LEU A 138 18.72 -13.26 -0.53
CA LEU A 138 19.45 -13.88 0.59
C LEU A 138 19.58 -15.40 0.41
N LEU A 139 18.52 -16.07 -0.06
CA LEU A 139 18.55 -17.51 -0.34
C LEU A 139 19.39 -17.87 -1.58
N GLN A 140 19.38 -17.05 -2.63
CA GLN A 140 20.16 -17.25 -3.86
C GLN A 140 21.68 -17.16 -3.62
N GLY A 141 22.11 -16.50 -2.54
CA GLY A 141 23.49 -16.56 -2.05
C GLY A 141 23.91 -17.92 -1.48
N LEU A 142 22.93 -18.80 -1.19
CA LEU A 142 23.12 -20.17 -0.71
C LEU A 142 22.80 -21.21 -1.80
N THR A 143 21.83 -20.93 -2.69
CA THR A 143 21.38 -21.82 -3.77
C THR A 143 21.84 -21.34 -5.15
N SER A 144 23.15 -21.46 -5.42
CA SER A 144 23.79 -21.00 -6.66
C SER A 144 23.55 -21.89 -7.89
N ASN A 145 22.31 -22.35 -8.10
CA ASN A 145 21.87 -23.13 -9.27
C ASN A 145 20.51 -22.60 -9.76
N VAL A 146 20.55 -21.54 -10.57
CA VAL A 146 19.43 -21.10 -11.42
C VAL A 146 19.97 -20.97 -12.83
N GLU A 147 19.30 -21.61 -13.78
CA GLU A 147 19.77 -21.80 -15.14
C GLU A 147 19.93 -20.47 -15.88
N ARG A 148 21.06 -20.30 -16.56
CA ARG A 148 21.38 -19.07 -17.31
C ARG A 148 20.95 -19.21 -18.76
N ASP A 149 19.77 -18.70 -19.06
CA ASP A 149 19.26 -18.57 -20.43
C ASP A 149 19.99 -17.42 -21.16
N GLU A 150 21.24 -17.68 -21.59
CA GLU A 150 22.28 -16.68 -21.89
C GLU A 150 22.29 -16.13 -23.35
N GLN A 151 21.20 -16.25 -24.11
CA GLN A 151 21.23 -16.01 -25.58
C GLN A 151 20.66 -14.67 -26.09
N HIS A 152 20.40 -13.67 -25.23
CA HIS A 152 19.96 -12.35 -25.68
C HIS A 152 20.65 -11.17 -24.98
N PRO A 153 20.98 -10.07 -25.70
CA PRO A 153 21.57 -8.86 -25.10
C PRO A 153 20.64 -8.19 -24.08
N ARG A 154 19.32 -8.43 -24.19
CA ARG A 154 18.30 -8.05 -23.20
C ARG A 154 18.59 -8.66 -21.81
N ALA A 155 19.15 -9.87 -21.73
CA ALA A 155 19.51 -10.51 -20.46
C ALA A 155 20.69 -9.78 -19.78
N ARG A 156 21.72 -9.40 -20.53
CA ARG A 156 22.86 -8.63 -20.00
C ARG A 156 22.43 -7.24 -19.52
N LEU A 157 21.59 -6.55 -20.29
CA LEU A 157 21.01 -5.26 -19.88
C LEU A 157 20.15 -5.39 -18.60
N LYS A 158 19.32 -6.43 -18.51
CA LYS A 158 18.52 -6.78 -17.32
C LYS A 158 19.41 -7.00 -16.09
N SER A 159 20.49 -7.76 -16.21
CA SER A 159 21.44 -8.03 -15.12
C SER A 159 22.21 -6.78 -14.66
N VAL A 160 22.61 -5.89 -15.58
CA VAL A 160 23.21 -4.60 -15.22
C VAL A 160 22.20 -3.69 -14.53
N LEU A 161 20.96 -3.62 -15.05
CA LEU A 161 19.89 -2.82 -14.46
C LEU A 161 19.53 -3.31 -13.04
N MET A 162 19.46 -4.63 -12.81
CA MET A 162 19.25 -5.25 -11.49
C MET A 162 20.35 -4.93 -10.47
N ARG A 163 21.57 -4.64 -10.92
CA ARG A 163 22.69 -4.22 -10.08
C ARG A 163 22.70 -2.72 -9.84
N LEU A 164 22.41 -1.91 -10.87
CA LEU A 164 22.41 -0.45 -10.81
C LEU A 164 21.20 0.13 -10.07
N PHE A 165 20.01 -0.48 -10.23
CA PHE A 165 18.75 0.01 -9.66
C PHE A 165 18.78 0.31 -8.15
N PRO A 166 19.27 -0.57 -7.25
CA PRO A 166 19.33 -0.24 -5.82
C PRO A 166 20.21 0.98 -5.54
N PHE A 167 21.38 1.11 -6.20
CA PHE A 167 22.21 2.31 -6.07
C PHE A 167 21.51 3.57 -6.58
N LEU A 168 20.76 3.48 -7.69
CA LEU A 168 20.02 4.61 -8.25
C LEU A 168 18.84 5.04 -7.34
N SER A 169 18.12 4.08 -6.76
CA SER A 169 17.02 4.33 -5.81
C SER A 169 17.56 4.97 -4.53
N SER A 170 18.62 4.38 -3.92
CA SER A 170 19.27 4.96 -2.74
C SER A 170 19.93 6.31 -3.00
N ALA A 171 20.48 6.55 -4.20
CA ALA A 171 21.01 7.86 -4.59
C ALA A 171 19.92 8.91 -4.75
N PHE A 172 18.74 8.54 -5.28
CA PHE A 172 17.58 9.42 -5.36
C PHE A 172 17.06 9.80 -3.97
N ASP A 173 16.91 8.82 -3.08
CA ASP A 173 16.44 9.04 -1.70
C ASP A 173 17.45 9.87 -0.88
N LEU A 174 18.76 9.60 -1.04
CA LEU A 174 19.83 10.40 -0.44
C LEU A 174 19.88 11.84 -0.98
N LEU A 175 19.67 12.03 -2.29
CA LEU A 175 19.58 13.36 -2.90
C LEU A 175 18.39 14.15 -2.33
N HIS A 176 17.23 13.51 -2.18
CA HIS A 176 16.05 14.14 -1.57
C HIS A 176 16.30 14.51 -0.10
N LEU A 177 16.93 13.60 0.68
CA LEU A 177 17.37 13.90 2.06
C LEU A 177 18.35 15.08 2.13
N ALA A 178 19.34 15.13 1.23
CA ALA A 178 20.32 16.19 1.18
C ALA A 178 19.69 17.56 0.84
N TYR A 179 18.72 17.59 -0.09
CA TYR A 179 17.95 18.80 -0.40
C TYR A 179 17.11 19.26 0.80
N ASN A 180 16.39 18.34 1.46
CA ASN A 180 15.62 18.63 2.67
C ASN A 180 16.51 19.23 3.78
N LEU A 181 17.73 18.70 3.96
CA LEU A 181 18.69 19.18 4.96
C LEU A 181 19.30 20.55 4.59
N LEU A 182 19.67 20.77 3.32
CA LEU A 182 20.13 22.08 2.84
C LEU A 182 19.04 23.16 2.90
N TYR A 183 17.76 22.77 2.72
CA TYR A 183 16.62 23.67 2.89
C TYR A 183 16.42 24.02 4.37
N LEU A 184 16.56 23.05 5.28
CA LEU A 184 16.49 23.24 6.74
C LEU A 184 17.64 24.11 7.29
N PHE A 185 18.85 23.98 6.74
CA PHE A 185 19.97 24.91 6.99
C PHE A 185 19.89 26.22 6.20
N GLU A 186 18.76 26.46 5.53
CA GLU A 186 18.45 27.64 4.72
C GLU A 186 19.41 27.96 3.57
N ARG A 187 20.35 27.06 3.25
CA ARG A 187 21.36 27.22 2.19
C ARG A 187 20.77 27.22 0.78
N ILE A 188 19.58 26.64 0.59
CA ILE A 188 18.90 26.62 -0.71
C ILE A 188 17.44 27.08 -0.61
N GLN A 189 16.95 27.62 -1.73
CA GLN A 189 15.57 28.09 -1.90
C GLN A 189 14.61 26.99 -2.40
N TYR A 190 15.13 25.81 -2.74
CA TYR A 190 14.40 24.71 -3.37
C TYR A 190 14.27 23.53 -2.40
N PHE A 191 13.04 23.08 -2.14
CA PHE A 191 12.79 21.96 -1.23
C PHE A 191 13.11 20.58 -1.83
N SER A 192 12.82 20.38 -3.12
CA SER A 192 13.03 19.11 -3.82
C SER A 192 13.92 19.30 -5.06
N PRO A 193 14.79 18.33 -5.41
CA PRO A 193 15.58 18.37 -6.65
C PRO A 193 14.70 18.50 -7.91
N LEU A 194 13.47 17.98 -7.89
CA LEU A 194 12.53 18.11 -9.01
C LEU A 194 12.05 19.55 -9.23
N LEU A 195 11.93 20.35 -8.17
CA LEU A 195 11.60 21.78 -8.27
C LEU A 195 12.81 22.60 -8.76
N HIS A 196 14.01 22.21 -8.34
CA HIS A 196 15.26 22.83 -8.78
C HIS A 196 15.50 22.67 -10.29
N ILE A 197 15.31 21.46 -10.84
CA ILE A 197 15.39 21.18 -12.28
C ILE A 197 14.41 22.06 -13.08
N GLN A 198 13.19 22.24 -12.56
CA GLN A 198 12.16 23.08 -13.18
C GLN A 198 12.39 24.59 -12.99
N ARG A 199 13.33 24.98 -12.11
CA ARG A 199 13.56 26.37 -11.67
C ARG A 199 12.28 27.04 -11.16
N LEU A 200 11.50 26.29 -10.39
CA LEU A 200 10.31 26.79 -9.69
C LEU A 200 10.55 26.84 -8.19
N ILE A 201 10.12 27.92 -7.56
CA ILE A 201 10.14 28.13 -6.11
C ILE A 201 8.68 28.10 -5.63
N VAL A 202 8.44 27.51 -4.46
CA VAL A 202 7.14 27.54 -3.78
C VAL A 202 7.16 28.68 -2.77
N ARG A 203 6.14 29.55 -2.80
CA ARG A 203 5.96 30.65 -1.84
C ARG A 203 4.55 30.64 -1.25
N ARG A 204 4.38 31.24 -0.07
CA ARG A 204 3.06 31.47 0.55
C ARG A 204 2.26 32.49 -0.27
N VAL A 205 0.95 32.29 -0.39
CA VAL A 205 0.04 33.28 -0.99
C VAL A 205 -0.16 34.42 0.02
N SER A 206 0.08 35.67 -0.40
CA SER A 206 -0.11 36.82 0.49
C SER A 206 -1.60 37.15 0.68
N LEU A 207 -1.96 37.83 1.78
CA LEU A 207 -3.34 38.26 2.03
C LEU A 207 -3.86 39.19 0.92
N GLN A 208 -2.99 40.04 0.35
CA GLN A 208 -3.32 40.90 -0.79
C GLN A 208 -3.61 40.07 -2.05
N GLU A 209 -2.77 39.08 -2.37
CA GLU A 209 -3.01 38.16 -3.48
C GLU A 209 -4.31 37.37 -3.31
N MET A 210 -4.62 36.93 -2.08
CA MET A 210 -5.86 36.22 -1.76
C MET A 210 -7.10 37.13 -1.95
N GLN A 211 -7.03 38.39 -1.53
CA GLN A 211 -8.09 39.38 -1.76
C GLN A 211 -8.29 39.66 -3.26
N VAL A 212 -7.22 39.83 -4.03
CA VAL A 212 -7.32 40.04 -5.49
C VAL A 212 -7.85 38.78 -6.19
N ALA A 213 -7.44 37.57 -5.77
CA ALA A 213 -7.95 36.31 -6.31
C ALA A 213 -9.45 36.07 -5.99
N MET A 214 -9.96 36.57 -4.86
CA MET A 214 -11.40 36.55 -4.58
C MET A 214 -12.18 37.62 -5.36
N ARG A 215 -11.62 38.82 -5.56
CA ARG A 215 -12.21 39.89 -6.39
C ARG A 215 -12.19 39.56 -7.88
N GLN A 216 -11.16 38.85 -8.33
CA GLN A 216 -10.95 38.41 -9.71
C GLN A 216 -10.66 36.90 -9.74
N PRO A 217 -11.70 36.05 -9.70
CA PRO A 217 -11.54 34.60 -9.87
C PRO A 217 -11.00 34.32 -11.28
N GLY A 218 -9.68 34.16 -11.38
CA GLY A 218 -8.90 34.36 -12.60
C GLY A 218 -9.45 33.62 -13.83
N THR A 219 -9.90 34.39 -14.83
CA THR A 219 -10.50 33.94 -16.10
C THR A 219 -9.47 33.37 -17.10
N ARG A 220 -8.49 32.61 -16.59
CA ARG A 220 -7.35 32.06 -17.33
C ARG A 220 -7.75 30.90 -18.22
N ASP A 221 -8.06 31.17 -19.48
CA ASP A 221 -8.19 30.18 -20.56
C ASP A 221 -9.09 28.96 -20.26
N LEU A 222 -10.04 29.07 -19.31
CA LEU A 222 -11.08 28.05 -19.16
C LEU A 222 -11.86 28.01 -20.49
N PRO A 223 -11.92 26.85 -21.19
CA PRO A 223 -12.48 26.81 -22.53
C PRO A 223 -13.95 27.23 -22.47
N LYS A 224 -14.36 28.07 -23.43
CA LYS A 224 -15.63 28.85 -23.42
C LYS A 224 -16.92 28.02 -23.21
N SER A 225 -16.85 26.70 -23.35
CA SER A 225 -17.97 25.79 -23.08
C SER A 225 -18.31 25.70 -21.59
N LYS A 226 -19.61 25.87 -21.29
CA LYS A 226 -20.18 25.78 -19.94
C LYS A 226 -19.81 24.46 -19.23
N PHE A 227 -19.69 23.35 -19.97
CA PHE A 227 -19.37 22.03 -19.43
C PHE A 227 -18.04 22.02 -18.67
N TRP A 228 -16.95 22.48 -19.27
CA TRP A 228 -15.62 22.48 -18.64
C TRP A 228 -15.54 23.39 -17.42
N ARG A 229 -16.32 24.49 -17.40
CA ARG A 229 -16.44 25.37 -16.24
C ARG A 229 -17.13 24.66 -15.07
N ILE A 230 -18.21 23.91 -15.34
CA ILE A 230 -18.92 23.09 -14.35
C ILE A 230 -18.00 21.95 -13.86
N LEU A 231 -17.49 21.12 -14.78
CA LEU A 231 -16.61 19.99 -14.48
C LEU A 231 -15.39 20.44 -13.66
N GLY A 232 -14.74 21.54 -14.04
CA GLY A 232 -13.61 22.09 -13.31
C GLY A 232 -13.95 22.52 -11.88
N SER A 233 -15.18 22.96 -11.61
CA SER A 233 -15.63 23.35 -10.26
C SER A 233 -16.15 22.17 -9.44
N VAL A 234 -16.80 21.18 -10.06
CA VAL A 234 -17.06 19.87 -9.43
C VAL A 234 -15.74 19.24 -8.99
N LEU A 235 -14.72 19.28 -9.85
CA LEU A 235 -13.38 18.75 -9.55
C LEU A 235 -12.65 19.56 -8.46
N THR A 236 -12.88 20.88 -8.36
CA THR A 236 -12.41 21.69 -7.23
C THR A 236 -13.09 21.31 -5.90
N GLY A 237 -14.41 21.10 -5.89
CA GLY A 237 -15.13 20.64 -4.70
C GLY A 237 -14.71 19.23 -4.28
N PHE A 238 -14.61 18.32 -5.26
CA PHE A 238 -14.14 16.96 -5.08
C PHE A 238 -12.68 16.92 -4.56
N LYS A 239 -11.78 17.82 -5.00
CA LYS A 239 -10.42 17.96 -4.44
C LYS A 239 -10.44 18.10 -2.91
N TYR A 240 -11.25 19.02 -2.39
CA TYR A 240 -11.32 19.27 -0.95
C TYR A 240 -12.06 18.15 -0.20
N GLY A 241 -13.17 17.63 -0.76
CA GLY A 241 -13.88 16.49 -0.18
C GLY A 241 -13.04 15.21 -0.10
N LEU A 242 -12.19 14.97 -1.10
CA LEU A 242 -11.23 13.87 -1.15
C LEU A 242 -10.11 14.03 -0.11
N ILE A 243 -9.60 15.25 0.11
CA ILE A 243 -8.62 15.52 1.18
C ILE A 243 -9.25 15.23 2.56
N VAL A 244 -10.45 15.76 2.83
CA VAL A 244 -11.18 15.50 4.09
C VAL A 244 -11.48 14.00 4.25
N GLY A 245 -11.85 13.31 3.18
CA GLY A 245 -12.06 11.87 3.16
C GLY A 245 -10.80 11.06 3.48
N VAL A 246 -9.63 11.45 2.95
CA VAL A 246 -8.34 10.82 3.29
C VAL A 246 -7.97 11.06 4.75
N PHE A 247 -8.18 12.27 5.29
CA PHE A 247 -7.93 12.54 6.71
C PHE A 247 -8.87 11.72 7.61
N ALA A 248 -10.16 11.63 7.28
CA ALA A 248 -11.11 10.79 8.01
C ALA A 248 -10.73 9.30 7.94
N PHE A 249 -10.39 8.79 6.74
CA PHE A 249 -9.91 7.42 6.55
C PHE A 249 -8.64 7.14 7.37
N LYS A 250 -7.67 8.07 7.39
CA LYS A 250 -6.44 7.92 8.18
C LYS A 250 -6.68 8.01 9.69
N ALA A 251 -7.63 8.81 10.15
CA ALA A 251 -8.03 8.85 11.55
C ALA A 251 -8.70 7.52 11.98
N ILE A 252 -9.56 6.96 11.13
CA ILE A 252 -10.20 5.65 11.35
C ILE A 252 -9.16 4.52 11.32
N GLU A 253 -8.25 4.51 10.34
CA GLU A 253 -7.15 3.55 10.26
C GLU A 253 -6.25 3.62 11.50
N TYR A 254 -5.93 4.83 11.97
CA TYR A 254 -5.17 5.04 13.21
C TYR A 254 -5.92 4.50 14.43
N TYR A 255 -7.22 4.80 14.56
CA TYR A 255 -8.05 4.34 15.66
C TYR A 255 -8.04 2.79 15.76
N TYR A 256 -8.36 2.09 14.67
CA TYR A 256 -8.33 0.62 14.65
C TYR A 256 -6.92 0.04 14.84
N ARG A 257 -5.85 0.72 14.40
CA ARG A 257 -4.45 0.33 14.67
C ARG A 257 -4.04 0.50 16.14
N VAL A 258 -4.73 1.31 16.93
CA VAL A 258 -4.52 1.43 18.38
C VAL A 258 -5.22 0.30 19.12
N GLU A 259 -6.48 0.03 18.78
CA GLU A 259 -7.32 -1.03 19.39
C GLU A 259 -6.69 -2.43 19.22
N VAL A 260 -6.14 -2.74 18.04
CA VAL A 260 -5.57 -4.07 17.71
C VAL A 260 -4.10 -4.22 18.15
N ARG A 261 -3.69 -3.54 19.24
CA ARG A 261 -2.43 -3.86 19.93
C ARG A 261 -2.69 -4.99 20.93
N PRO A 262 -2.23 -6.24 20.69
CA PRO A 262 -2.40 -7.29 21.68
C PRO A 262 -1.67 -6.90 22.97
N CYS A 263 -2.38 -6.90 24.10
CA CYS A 263 -1.81 -6.66 25.42
C CYS A 263 -0.61 -7.59 25.61
N GLY A 264 0.58 -6.99 25.75
CA GLY A 264 1.83 -7.71 25.57
C GLY A 264 2.00 -8.85 26.57
N PHE A 265 1.86 -10.10 26.09
CA PHE A 265 2.14 -11.31 26.84
C PHE A 265 3.54 -11.19 27.49
N THR A 266 3.57 -11.05 28.82
CA THR A 266 4.80 -10.77 29.55
C THR A 266 5.73 -11.96 29.40
N ARG A 267 6.88 -11.72 28.76
CA ARG A 267 7.81 -12.75 28.30
C ARG A 267 8.53 -13.43 29.47
N SER A 268 7.84 -14.35 30.14
CA SER A 268 8.40 -15.17 31.22
C SER A 268 9.69 -15.87 30.75
N ARG A 269 10.81 -15.50 31.36
CA ARG A 269 12.14 -15.96 30.95
C ARG A 269 12.41 -17.45 31.28
N GLY A 270 11.57 -18.09 32.09
CA GLY A 270 11.75 -19.49 32.53
C GLY A 270 11.36 -20.55 31.51
N ALA A 271 10.44 -20.26 30.58
CA ALA A 271 9.79 -21.28 29.74
C ALA A 271 10.72 -22.05 28.76
N ARG A 272 11.98 -21.62 28.58
CA ARG A 272 12.94 -22.31 27.71
C ARG A 272 13.55 -23.58 28.31
N SER A 273 13.60 -23.73 29.65
CA SER A 273 14.23 -24.89 30.28
C SER A 273 13.35 -26.15 30.22
N VAL A 274 12.02 -25.99 30.33
CA VAL A 274 11.08 -27.13 30.40
C VAL A 274 10.80 -27.73 29.02
N ALA A 275 10.73 -26.89 27.98
CA ALA A 275 10.43 -27.33 26.61
C ALA A 275 11.47 -28.31 26.06
N ALA A 276 12.77 -28.10 26.36
CA ALA A 276 13.86 -28.96 25.91
C ALA A 276 13.78 -30.38 26.55
N SER A 277 13.49 -30.44 27.86
CA SER A 277 13.36 -31.70 28.59
C SER A 277 12.22 -32.58 28.04
N LEU A 278 11.10 -31.96 27.68
CA LEU A 278 9.96 -32.67 27.08
C LEU A 278 10.24 -33.15 25.65
N THR A 279 11.01 -32.41 24.84
CA THR A 279 11.37 -32.88 23.49
C THR A 279 12.26 -34.12 23.51
N ASP A 280 13.22 -34.20 24.42
CA ASP A 280 14.14 -35.35 24.50
C ASP A 280 13.45 -36.62 25.03
N GLN A 281 12.51 -36.48 25.98
CA GLN A 281 11.67 -37.59 26.46
C GLN A 281 10.73 -38.14 25.36
N VAL A 282 10.14 -37.27 24.55
CA VAL A 282 9.27 -37.71 23.43
C VAL A 282 10.12 -38.35 22.31
N LEU A 283 11.28 -37.79 21.99
CA LEU A 283 12.16 -38.31 20.93
C LEU A 283 12.73 -39.69 21.27
N SER A 284 13.16 -39.90 22.52
CA SER A 284 13.68 -41.20 23.00
C SER A 284 12.61 -42.29 22.97
N LEU A 285 11.38 -42.01 23.43
CA LEU A 285 10.24 -42.94 23.31
C LEU A 285 9.92 -43.28 21.85
N TYR A 286 10.03 -42.32 20.93
CA TYR A 286 9.77 -42.55 19.51
C TYR A 286 10.82 -43.49 18.88
N LEU A 287 12.11 -43.28 19.19
CA LEU A 287 13.21 -44.10 18.68
C LEU A 287 13.17 -45.53 19.21
N GLN A 288 12.84 -45.73 20.49
CA GLN A 288 12.76 -47.06 21.11
C GLN A 288 11.59 -47.90 20.55
N ASN A 289 10.47 -47.26 20.22
CA ASN A 289 9.35 -47.93 19.54
C ASN A 289 9.72 -48.32 18.09
N HIS A 290 10.51 -47.48 17.41
CA HIS A 290 10.91 -47.71 16.02
C HIS A 290 12.01 -48.78 15.84
N SER A 291 12.83 -49.07 16.85
CA SER A 291 13.77 -50.19 16.83
C SER A 291 13.06 -51.54 17.01
N SER A 292 12.11 -51.63 17.95
CA SER A 292 11.31 -52.84 18.19
C SER A 292 10.54 -53.30 16.94
N ARG A 293 10.00 -52.35 16.16
CA ARG A 293 9.35 -52.64 14.86
C ARG A 293 10.30 -53.18 13.78
N ARG A 294 11.63 -53.01 13.88
CA ARG A 294 12.59 -53.56 12.89
C ARG A 294 12.93 -55.03 13.14
N SER A 295 13.04 -55.48 14.40
CA SER A 295 13.35 -56.88 14.71
C SER A 295 12.25 -57.85 14.26
N ASN A 296 10.98 -57.43 14.37
CA ASN A 296 9.83 -58.29 14.08
C ASN A 296 9.46 -58.36 12.58
N ALA A 297 10.28 -57.78 11.69
CA ALA A 297 9.99 -57.67 10.25
C ALA A 297 10.68 -58.74 9.37
N ILE A 298 11.45 -59.66 9.97
CA ILE A 298 12.29 -60.62 9.22
C ILE A 298 11.95 -62.06 9.62
N LEU A 299 10.83 -62.60 9.11
CA LEU A 299 10.60 -64.03 8.74
C LEU A 299 9.12 -64.36 8.43
N LYS A 300 8.71 -64.21 7.17
CA LYS A 300 7.76 -65.16 6.52
C LYS A 300 7.73 -64.97 4.98
N PRO A 301 7.75 -66.06 4.18
CA PRO A 301 7.55 -66.00 2.72
C PRO A 301 6.07 -65.85 2.32
N PRO A 302 5.77 -65.47 1.06
CA PRO A 302 4.41 -65.23 0.55
C PRO A 302 3.76 -66.46 -0.15
N GLU A 303 2.55 -66.24 -0.68
CA GLU A 303 1.65 -67.14 -1.49
C GLU A 303 0.51 -67.83 -0.71
N PRO A 304 -0.69 -68.05 -1.32
CA PRO A 304 -1.35 -67.24 -2.35
C PRO A 304 -2.86 -66.98 -2.05
N ILE A 305 -3.66 -66.69 -3.07
CA ILE A 305 -5.06 -66.20 -3.02
C ILE A 305 -6.08 -67.31 -2.70
N GLY A 306 -7.14 -66.98 -1.94
CA GLY A 306 -8.32 -67.84 -1.71
C GLY A 306 -9.62 -67.03 -1.52
N GLN A 307 -10.78 -67.66 -1.77
CA GLN A 307 -12.11 -67.04 -1.79
C GLN A 307 -13.07 -67.68 -0.75
N ALA A 308 -14.14 -66.96 -0.37
CA ALA A 308 -15.39 -67.50 0.20
C ALA A 308 -15.29 -68.21 1.58
N GLN A 309 -16.34 -68.56 2.34
CA GLN A 309 -17.71 -68.03 2.57
C GLN A 309 -18.24 -68.62 3.91
N SER A 310 -19.34 -68.06 4.43
CA SER A 310 -20.40 -68.73 5.25
C SER A 310 -20.09 -69.60 6.51
N ALA A 311 -20.61 -69.10 7.64
CA ALA A 311 -21.59 -69.75 8.55
C ALA A 311 -21.14 -70.72 9.70
N ASP A 312 -21.83 -70.53 10.84
CA ASP A 312 -22.28 -71.46 11.92
C ASP A 312 -21.30 -72.50 12.53
N ALA A 313 -21.34 -72.87 13.82
CA ALA A 313 -22.36 -72.72 14.88
C ALA A 313 -21.72 -72.70 16.31
N GLY A 314 -22.51 -72.55 17.39
CA GLY A 314 -22.06 -72.96 18.75
C GLY A 314 -22.54 -72.09 19.93
N LEU A 315 -23.64 -72.49 20.57
CA LEU A 315 -24.15 -71.98 21.87
C LEU A 315 -23.40 -72.63 23.07
N PRO A 316 -23.62 -72.24 24.37
CA PRO A 316 -24.36 -71.09 24.94
C PRO A 316 -23.76 -70.44 26.23
N ARG A 317 -24.47 -69.41 26.75
CA ARG A 317 -24.63 -69.00 28.18
C ARG A 317 -23.39 -68.55 28.99
N SER A 318 -23.35 -67.25 29.30
CA SER A 318 -24.12 -66.76 30.46
C SER A 318 -24.81 -65.41 30.15
N LYS A 319 -25.95 -65.17 30.79
CA LYS A 319 -26.52 -63.84 31.03
C LYS A 319 -26.06 -63.37 32.43
N ASP A 320 -26.36 -62.18 32.97
CA ASP A 320 -27.42 -61.17 32.76
C ASP A 320 -26.82 -59.75 32.89
N ASP A 321 -27.46 -58.61 32.62
CA ASP A 321 -28.50 -58.14 31.67
C ASP A 321 -28.24 -56.60 31.53
N CYS A 322 -28.41 -55.89 30.40
CA CYS A 322 -29.65 -55.51 29.69
C CYS A 322 -30.66 -54.69 30.54
N PRO A 323 -31.46 -53.74 29.98
CA PRO A 323 -31.95 -53.67 28.58
C PRO A 323 -31.88 -52.25 27.87
N ILE A 324 -31.67 -52.16 26.52
CA ILE A 324 -32.64 -51.83 25.41
C ILE A 324 -33.03 -50.32 25.27
N PHE A 325 -33.19 -49.62 24.12
CA PHE A 325 -32.91 -49.72 22.65
C PHE A 325 -32.93 -48.26 22.07
N SER A 326 -32.51 -47.83 20.86
CA SER A 326 -32.13 -48.37 19.53
C SER A 326 -33.16 -48.25 18.35
N ARG A 327 -32.66 -48.03 17.11
CA ARG A 327 -33.35 -47.85 15.78
C ARG A 327 -33.83 -46.41 15.48
N LEU A 328 -33.89 -45.89 14.24
CA LEU A 328 -33.58 -46.35 12.86
C LEU A 328 -32.44 -45.45 12.27
N SER A 329 -31.53 -45.82 11.36
CA SER A 329 -31.53 -46.62 10.10
C SER A 329 -31.86 -45.83 8.82
N SER A 330 -30.83 -45.71 7.94
CA SER A 330 -30.86 -45.43 6.48
C SER A 330 -31.42 -44.11 5.94
N SER A 331 -30.56 -43.28 5.33
CA SER A 331 -30.62 -43.00 3.87
C SER A 331 -29.43 -42.18 3.34
N ARG A 332 -29.39 -42.02 2.01
CA ARG A 332 -28.24 -41.73 1.13
C ARG A 332 -27.75 -40.27 1.12
N LEU A 333 -26.52 -40.08 0.62
CA LEU A 333 -25.97 -38.85 0.00
C LEU A 333 -26.90 -38.25 -1.09
N PRO A 334 -26.67 -37.00 -1.58
CA PRO A 334 -25.90 -35.85 -1.03
C PRO A 334 -26.74 -34.54 -1.00
N LEU A 335 -26.18 -33.39 -0.56
CA LEU A 335 -26.22 -32.07 -1.25
C LEU A 335 -25.73 -30.87 -0.39
N GLN A 336 -25.68 -29.70 -1.04
CA GLN A 336 -25.19 -28.40 -0.53
C GLN A 336 -26.08 -27.75 0.54
N LEU A 337 -25.43 -27.08 1.49
CA LEU A 337 -25.82 -25.82 2.16
C LEU A 337 -24.50 -25.04 2.31
N LYS A 338 -24.29 -23.80 1.86
CA LYS A 338 -25.14 -22.60 1.74
C LYS A 338 -25.78 -22.21 3.08
N LEU A 339 -25.14 -21.26 3.76
CA LEU A 339 -25.61 -20.69 5.02
C LEU A 339 -25.45 -19.17 4.97
N ASP A 340 -26.57 -18.49 4.71
CA ASP A 340 -26.64 -17.04 4.64
C ASP A 340 -26.51 -16.41 6.04
N TYR A 341 -25.51 -15.57 6.28
CA TYR A 341 -25.41 -14.79 7.52
C TYR A 341 -26.24 -13.52 7.43
N ARG A 342 -27.40 -13.50 8.12
CA ARG A 342 -28.23 -12.31 8.29
C ARG A 342 -27.52 -11.26 9.16
N LEU A 343 -27.71 -9.99 8.79
CA LEU A 343 -27.53 -8.84 9.68
C LEU A 343 -28.54 -8.90 10.85
N PRO A 344 -28.13 -8.62 12.09
CA PRO A 344 -29.08 -8.24 13.14
C PRO A 344 -29.54 -6.79 12.92
N GLN A 345 -30.85 -6.55 12.95
CA GLN A 345 -31.40 -5.20 13.00
C GLN A 345 -31.64 -4.76 14.45
N VAL A 346 -31.50 -3.45 14.63
CA VAL A 346 -31.94 -2.62 15.77
C VAL A 346 -33.34 -2.99 16.25
N LEU A 347 -33.56 -2.97 17.59
CA LEU A 347 -34.79 -2.52 18.28
C LEU A 347 -34.43 -2.24 19.78
N PRO A 348 -35.29 -1.66 20.65
CA PRO A 348 -34.89 -0.40 21.29
C PRO A 348 -35.19 -0.27 22.80
N THR A 349 -34.68 0.81 23.39
CA THR A 349 -35.42 1.68 24.33
C THR A 349 -34.87 3.10 24.27
#